data_AF-A0A0P9EHQ5-F1
#
_entry.id   AF-A0A0P9EHQ5-F1
#
_cell.length_a   1.000
_cell.length_b   1.000
_cell.length_c   1.000
_cell.angle_alpha   90.00
_cell.angle_beta   90.00
_cell.angle_gamma   90.00
#
_symmetry.space_group_name_H-M   'P 1'
#
loop_
_entity.id
_entity.type
_entity.pdbx_description
1 polymer ?
#
loop_
_entity_poly.entity_id
_entity_poly.type
_entity_poly.pdbx_seq_one_letter_code
_entity_poly.pdbx_strand_id
1 'polypeptide(L)' 'MRKKWVKVCLSKEQRRLLRRIAEGLGIGESEVLRQAFMEYAKSISLITETIQKQDKPLT' A
#
# COMPACT_ATOMS: atom_id res chain seq x y z
N MET A 1 19.65 9.10 -0.84
CA MET A 1 18.86 7.91 -0.44
C MET A 1 19.21 6.74 -1.37
N ARG A 2 19.53 5.56 -0.86
CA ARG A 2 19.80 4.36 -1.70
C ARG A 2 18.48 3.76 -2.17
N LYS A 3 18.29 3.60 -3.49
CA LYS A 3 17.16 2.83 -4.04
C LYS A 3 17.33 1.37 -3.60
N LYS A 4 16.35 0.85 -2.86
CA LYS A 4 16.23 -0.59 -2.56
C LYS A 4 15.24 -1.21 -3.53
N TRP A 5 15.62 -2.34 -4.11
CA TRP A 5 14.77 -3.11 -5.01
C TRP A 5 14.11 -4.24 -4.23
N VAL A 6 12.79 -4.37 -4.37
CA VAL A 6 12.00 -5.43 -3.71
C VAL A 6 11.27 -6.19 -4.81
N LYS A 7 11.36 -7.53 -4.76
CA LYS A 7 10.61 -8.40 -5.65
C LYS A 7 9.26 -8.70 -5.02
N VAL A 8 8.18 -8.40 -5.75
CA VAL A 8 6.80 -8.65 -5.28
C VAL A 8 6.17 -9.73 -6.14
N CYS A 9 5.51 -10.70 -5.49
CA CYS A 9 4.75 -11.74 -6.17
C CYS A 9 3.32 -11.25 -6.38
N LEU A 10 2.86 -11.29 -7.64
CA LEU A 10 1.50 -10.92 -8.03
C LEU A 10 0.87 -12.06 -8.82
N SER A 11 -0.43 -12.26 -8.65
CA SER A 11 -1.20 -13.10 -9.56
C SER A 11 -1.22 -12.49 -10.97
N LYS A 12 -1.59 -13.29 -11.98
CA LYS A 12 -1.71 -12.80 -13.36
C LYS A 12 -2.70 -11.65 -13.48
N GLU A 13 -3.81 -11.72 -12.74
CA GLU A 13 -4.86 -10.70 -12.73
C GLU A 13 -4.38 -9.43 -12.03
N GLN A 14 -3.72 -9.55 -10.88
CA GLN A 14 -3.14 -8.41 -10.16
C GLN A 14 -2.10 -7.68 -11.03
N ARG A 15 -1.26 -8.42 -11.75
CA ARG A 15 -0.29 -7.82 -12.68
C ARG A 15 -0.96 -7.09 -13.83
N ARG A 16 -2.05 -7.65 -14.39
CA ARG A 16 -2.84 -7.00 -15.44
C ARG A 16 -3.50 -5.71 -14.94
N LEU A 17 -4.04 -5.74 -13.72
CA LEU A 17 -4.64 -4.58 -13.08
C LEU A 17 -3.59 -3.49 -12.84
N LEU A 18 -2.44 -3.85 -12.25
CA LEU A 18 -1.33 -2.93 -12.00
C LEU A 18 -0.89 -2.23 -13.29
N ARG A 19 -0.71 -2.98 -14.38
CA ARG A 19 -0.33 -2.43 -15.68
C ARG A 19 -1.35 -1.42 -16.18
N ARG A 20 -2.66 -1.74 -16.13
CA ARG A 20 -3.72 -0.84 -16.58
C ARG A 20 -3.75 0.46 -15.79
N ILE A 21 -3.52 0.39 -14.46
CA ILE A 21 -3.45 1.58 -13.61
C ILE A 21 -2.22 2.41 -13.97
N ALA A 22 -1.06 1.78 -14.12
CA ALA A 22 0.17 2.44 -14.51
C ALA A 22 0.05 3.15 -15.86
N GLU A 23 -0.51 2.47 -16.87
CA GLU A 23 -0.79 3.03 -18.20
C GLU A 23 -1.79 4.18 -18.13
N GLY A 24 -2.90 4.02 -17.41
CA GLY A 24 -3.93 5.06 -17.27
C GLY A 24 -3.47 6.32 -16.55
N LEU A 25 -2.51 6.19 -15.63
CA LEU A 25 -1.94 7.31 -14.88
C LEU A 25 -0.65 7.86 -15.51
N GLY A 26 -0.09 7.20 -16.53
CA GLY A 26 1.17 7.58 -17.16
C GLY A 26 2.38 7.47 -16.23
N ILE A 27 2.34 6.58 -15.24
CA ILE A 27 3.43 6.39 -14.25
C ILE A 27 3.95 4.95 -14.27
N GLY A 28 5.12 4.72 -13.67
CA GLY A 28 5.72 3.39 -13.60
C GLY A 28 4.98 2.45 -12.62
N GLU A 29 4.94 1.16 -12.93
CA GLU A 29 4.34 0.12 -12.06
C GLU A 29 4.89 0.16 -10.63
N SER A 30 6.19 0.40 -10.45
CA SER A 30 6.82 0.54 -9.13
C SER A 30 6.29 1.72 -8.32
N GLU A 31 5.90 2.82 -8.98
CA GLU A 31 5.35 4.00 -8.30
C GLU A 31 3.90 3.74 -7.88
N VAL A 32 3.11 3.06 -8.71
CA VAL A 32 1.76 2.60 -8.33
C VAL A 32 1.82 1.71 -7.09
N LEU A 33 2.72 0.72 -7.08
CA LEU A 33 2.90 -0.16 -5.92
C LEU A 33 3.38 0.60 -4.68
N ARG A 34 4.27 1.58 -4.86
CA ARG A 34 4.74 2.43 -3.76
C ARG A 34 3.59 3.20 -3.12
N GLN A 35 2.72 3.82 -3.93
CA GLN A 35 1.57 4.57 -3.46
C GLN A 35 0.57 3.67 -2.73
N ALA A 36 0.17 2.56 -3.36
CA ALA A 36 -0.75 1.60 -2.75
C ALA A 36 -0.21 1.04 -1.42
N PHE A 37 1.09 0.74 -1.34
CA PHE A 37 1.72 0.29 -0.11
C PHE A 37 1.72 1.36 0.98
N MET A 38 2.01 2.62 0.63
CA MET A 38 1.95 3.72 1.60
C MET A 38 0.53 3.97 2.11
N GLU A 39 -0.48 3.92 1.24
CA GLU A 39 -1.89 4.05 1.63
C GLU A 39 -2.32 2.91 2.57
N TYR A 40 -1.93 1.69 2.24
CA TYR A 40 -2.19 0.53 3.09
C TYR A 40 -1.50 0.66 4.46
N ALA A 41 -0.24 1.07 4.49
CA ALA A 41 0.49 1.30 5.74
C ALA A 41 -0.21 2.36 6.62
N LYS A 42 -0.67 3.47 6.03
CA LYS A 42 -1.45 4.49 6.75
C LYS A 42 -2.75 3.91 7.32
N SER A 43 -3.46 3.09 6.55
CA SER A 43 -4.68 2.42 7.00
C SER A 43 -4.42 1.49 8.18
N ILE A 44 -3.35 0.68 8.16
CA ILE A 44 -2.98 -0.17 9.30
C ILE A 44 -2.64 0.67 10.53
N SER A 45 -1.83 1.73 10.37
CA SER A 45 -1.48 2.62 11.49
C SER A 45 -2.74 3.23 12.11
N LEU A 46 -3.67 3.72 11.28
CA LEU A 46 -4.95 4.24 11.73
C LEU A 46 -5.77 3.18 12.47
N ILE A 47 -5.88 1.96 11.93
CA ILE A 47 -6.59 0.85 12.58
C ILE A 47 -5.96 0.54 13.95
N THR A 48 -4.63 0.46 14.01
CA THR A 48 -3.89 0.16 15.24
C THR A 48 -4.14 1.23 16.31
N GLU A 49 -4.14 2.51 15.94
CA GLU A 49 -4.47 3.61 16.85
C GLU A 49 -5.92 3.57 17.33
N THR A 50 -6.87 3.20 16.46
CA THR A 50 -8.29 3.10 16.84
C THR A 50 -8.57 1.95 17.79
N ILE A 51 -7.96 0.78 17.59
CA ILE A 51 -8.09 -0.37 18.48
C ILE A 51 -7.52 -0.04 19.87
N GLN A 52 -6.33 0.57 19.94
CA GLN A 52 -5.74 0.99 21.22
C GLN A 52 -6.58 2.02 21.99
N LYS A 53 -7.35 2.87 21.30
CA LYS A 53 -8.26 3.82 21.94
C LYS A 53 -9.55 3.16 22.44
N GLN A 54 -9.99 2.06 21.85
CA GLN A 54 -11.19 1.32 22.26
C GLN A 54 -10.96 0.43 23.49
N ASP A 55 -9.72 -0.04 23.71
CA ASP A 55 -9.35 -0.85 24.89
C ASP A 55 -9.00 -0.03 26.14
N LYS A 56 -9.11 1.30 26.10
CA LYS A 56 -8.87 2.14 27.27
C LYS A 56 -10.17 2.26 28.09
N PRO A 57 -10.27 1.68 29.31
CA PRO A 57 -11.41 1.94 30.17
C PRO A 57 -11.43 3.43 30.49
N LEU A 58 -12.61 4.05 30.40
CA LEU A 58 -12.86 5.37 30.95
C LEU A 58 -12.56 5.33 32.45
N THR A 59 -11.37 5.80 32.83
CA THR A 59 -11.06 6.28 34.18
C THR A 59 -11.74 7.62 34.41
#